data_AF-A0A948RB86-F1
#
_entry.id   AF-A0A948RB86-F1
#
_cell.length_a   1.000
_cell.length_b   1.000
_cell.length_c   1.000
_cell.angle_alpha   90.00
_cell.angle_beta   90.00
_cell.angle_gamma   90.00
#
_symmetry.space_group_name_H-M   'P 1'
#
loop_
_entity.id
_entity.type
_entity.pdbx_description
1 polymer ?
#
loop_
_entity_poly.entity_id
_entity_poly.type
_entity_poly.pdbx_seq_one_letter_code
_entity_poly.pdbx_strand_id
1 'polypeptide(L)'
;MEKKYKFLYTAATVFKVLGWVVLVVGIILSIGIGVAMGTMGFKVPGELPMFGGFAAIYVVGGIIYAVAGWISLLASAQILYLLIDLEQNTRETAERLKTGSTG
;
A
#
# COMPACT_ATOMS: atom_id res chain seq x y z
N MET A 1 27.58 8.83 -1.10
CA MET A 1 26.14 8.63 -1.31
C MET A 1 25.49 9.96 -1.67
N GLU A 2 25.25 10.20 -2.95
CA GLU A 2 24.66 11.45 -3.45
C GLU A 2 23.25 11.64 -2.85
N LYS A 3 22.93 12.86 -2.40
CA LYS A 3 21.72 13.20 -1.62
C LYS A 3 20.40 12.70 -2.25
N LYS A 4 20.36 12.50 -3.57
CA LYS A 4 19.19 11.99 -4.32
C LYS A 4 18.81 10.54 -3.95
N TYR A 5 19.77 9.64 -3.76
CA TYR A 5 19.48 8.24 -3.41
C TYR A 5 18.86 8.10 -2.02
N LYS A 6 19.32 8.94 -1.08
CA LYS A 6 18.80 8.95 0.29
C LYS A 6 17.32 9.36 0.31
N PHE A 7 16.91 10.27 -0.59
CA PHE A 7 15.52 10.69 -0.73
C PHE A 7 14.64 9.56 -1.26
N LEU A 8 15.04 8.88 -2.34
CA LEU A 8 14.26 7.79 -2.93
C LEU A 8 14.11 6.60 -1.97
N TYR A 9 15.17 6.26 -1.22
CA TYR A 9 15.12 5.22 -0.21
C TYR A 9 14.17 5.57 0.95
N THR A 10 14.17 6.85 1.34
CA THR A 10 13.24 7.37 2.36
C THR A 10 11.80 7.30 1.84
N ALA A 11 11.56 7.73 0.61
CA ALA A 11 10.23 7.67 -0.01
C ALA A 11 9.72 6.21 -0.08
N ALA A 12 10.54 5.27 -0.52
CA ALA A 12 10.20 3.84 -0.56
C ALA A 12 9.83 3.31 0.83
N THR A 13 10.60 3.69 1.86
CA THR A 13 10.31 3.32 3.24
C THR A 13 8.99 3.91 3.72
N VAL A 14 8.73 5.18 3.41
CA VAL A 14 7.47 5.86 3.75
C VAL A 14 6.28 5.18 3.08
N PHE A 15 6.34 4.87 1.78
CA PHE A 15 5.28 4.15 1.08
C PHE A 15 4.98 2.80 1.71
N LYS A 16 6.01 2.05 2.13
CA LYS A 16 5.84 0.79 2.84
C LYS A 16 5.12 0.97 4.18
N VAL A 17 5.55 1.94 4.99
CA VAL A 17 4.93 2.25 6.29
C VAL A 17 3.48 2.71 6.11
N LEU A 18 3.24 3.63 5.18
CA LEU A 18 1.90 4.12 4.85
C LEU A 18 1.00 2.98 4.36
N GLY A 19 1.53 2.05 3.56
CA GLY A 19 0.80 0.85 3.17
C GLY A 19 0.25 0.11 4.39
N TRP A 20 1.11 -0.22 5.36
CA TRP A 20 0.69 -0.92 6.57
C TRP A 20 -0.33 -0.14 7.39
N VAL A 21 -0.17 1.18 7.48
CA VAL A 21 -1.15 2.05 8.14
C VAL A 21 -2.50 1.98 7.43
N VAL A 22 -2.53 2.09 6.09
CA VAL A 22 -3.76 2.01 5.28
C VAL A 22 -4.43 0.65 5.46
N LEU A 23 -3.68 -0.44 5.51
CA LEU A 23 -4.23 -1.78 5.75
C LEU A 23 -4.93 -1.86 7.11
N VAL A 24 -4.22 -1.51 8.19
CA VAL A 24 -4.73 -1.63 9.56
C VAL A 24 -5.93 -0.70 9.78
N VAL A 25 -5.80 0.58 9.40
CA VAL A 25 -6.87 1.56 9.54
C VAL A 25 -8.07 1.17 8.67
N GLY A 26 -7.84 0.74 7.43
CA GLY A 26 -8.91 0.32 6.52
C GLY A 26 -9.70 -0.87 7.05
N ILE A 27 -9.04 -1.87 7.63
CA ILE A 27 -9.73 -3.01 8.27
C ILE A 27 -10.55 -2.56 9.47
N ILE A 28 -9.96 -1.76 10.37
CA ILE A 28 -10.65 -1.26 11.58
C ILE A 28 -11.89 -0.45 11.20
N LEU A 29 -11.76 0.47 10.22
CA LEU A 29 -12.88 1.29 9.75
C LEU A 29 -13.96 0.43 9.07
N SER A 30 -13.58 -0.55 8.25
CA SER A 30 -14.55 -1.43 7.58
C SER A 30 -15.39 -2.22 8.58
N ILE A 31 -14.76 -2.76 9.62
CA ILE A 31 -15.46 -3.47 10.70
C ILE A 31 -16.32 -2.50 11.51
N GLY A 32 -15.77 -1.35 11.91
CA GLY A 32 -16.48 -0.34 12.69
C GLY A 32 -17.75 0.15 11.99
N ILE A 33 -17.66 0.44 10.68
CA ILE A 33 -18.81 0.83 9.86
C ILE A 33 -19.81 -0.31 9.75
N GLY A 34 -19.35 -1.54 9.50
CA GLY A 34 -20.24 -2.72 9.43
C GLY A 34 -21.05 -2.94 10.71
N VAL A 35 -20.40 -2.84 11.88
CA VAL A 35 -21.06 -2.96 13.18
C VAL A 35 -22.02 -1.78 13.43
N ALA A 36 -21.61 -0.55 13.11
CA ALA A 36 -22.48 0.62 13.26
C ALA A 36 -23.74 0.50 12.39
N MET A 37 -23.61 0.05 11.13
CA MET A 37 -24.75 -0.17 10.24
C MET A 37 -25.68 -1.29 10.75
N GLY A 38 -25.12 -2.37 11.30
CA GLY A 38 -25.91 -3.47 11.87
C GLY A 38 -26.64 -3.10 13.17
N THR A 39 -26.07 -2.22 14.00
CA THR A 39 -26.63 -1.84 15.30
C THR A 39 -27.57 -0.63 15.23
N MET A 40 -27.27 0.36 14.39
CA MET A 40 -28.08 1.57 14.26
C MET A 40 -29.33 1.35 13.41
N GLY A 41 -29.44 0.21 12.73
CA GLY A 41 -30.58 -0.10 11.87
C GLY A 41 -30.80 1.01 10.86
N PHE A 42 -29.85 1.21 9.95
CA PHE A 42 -29.97 2.22 8.89
C PHE A 42 -31.23 1.90 8.05
N LYS A 43 -32.37 2.49 8.43
CA LYS A 43 -33.64 2.33 7.72
C LYS A 43 -33.56 3.18 6.45
N VAL A 44 -33.11 2.57 5.36
CA VAL A 44 -33.35 3.14 4.04
C VAL A 44 -34.87 3.16 3.86
N PRO A 45 -35.53 4.32 3.71
CA PRO A 45 -36.97 4.37 3.56
C PRO A 45 -37.35 3.70 2.22
N GLY A 46 -38.02 2.55 2.28
CA GLY A 46 -38.59 1.88 1.11
C GLY A 46 -38.01 0.50 0.75
N GLU A 47 -36.97 0.01 1.43
CA GLU A 47 -36.43 -1.33 1.12
C GLU A 47 -36.79 -2.40 2.15
N LEU A 48 -37.08 -3.61 1.65
CA LEU A 48 -37.33 -4.83 2.42
C LEU A 48 -36.18 -5.12 3.39
N PRO A 49 -36.42 -5.82 4.52
CA PRO A 49 -35.42 -6.08 5.54
C PRO A 49 -34.34 -7.05 5.06
N MET A 50 -33.37 -6.54 4.30
CA MET A 50 -32.14 -7.23 3.88
C MET A 50 -30.94 -6.85 4.80
N PHE A 51 -31.24 -6.57 6.07
CA PHE A 51 -30.37 -5.89 7.05
C PHE A 51 -29.00 -6.57 7.30
N GLY A 52 -28.85 -7.87 7.05
CA GLY A 52 -27.58 -8.58 7.22
C GLY A 52 -26.67 -8.57 6.00
N GLY A 53 -27.24 -8.59 4.79
CA GLY A 53 -26.48 -8.75 3.55
C GLY A 53 -25.68 -7.50 3.17
N PHE A 54 -26.30 -6.32 3.32
CA PHE A 54 -25.63 -5.05 3.00
C PHE A 54 -24.45 -4.77 3.93
N ALA A 55 -24.60 -4.97 5.24
CA ALA A 55 -23.51 -4.77 6.19
C ALA A 55 -22.31 -5.68 5.87
N ALA A 56 -22.56 -6.94 5.53
CA ALA A 56 -21.51 -7.88 5.12
C ALA A 56 -20.80 -7.42 3.83
N ILE A 57 -21.54 -6.92 2.84
CA ILE A 57 -20.96 -6.40 1.59
C ILE A 57 -20.05 -5.20 1.87
N TYR A 58 -20.46 -4.28 2.75
CA TYR A 58 -19.62 -3.12 3.11
C TYR A 58 -18.34 -3.53 3.83
N VAL A 59 -18.41 -4.50 4.75
CA VAL A 59 -17.22 -5.00 5.46
C VAL A 59 -16.26 -5.69 4.49
N VAL A 60 -16.77 -6.64 3.69
CA VAL A 60 -15.95 -7.40 2.73
C VAL A 60 -15.37 -6.47 1.66
N GLY A 61 -16.19 -5.58 1.10
CA GLY A 61 -15.77 -4.60 0.11
C GLY A 61 -14.72 -3.63 0.67
N GLY A 62 -14.90 -3.15 1.90
CA GLY A 62 -13.94 -2.30 2.58
C GLY A 62 -12.60 -2.98 2.85
N ILE A 63 -12.61 -4.26 3.25
CA ILE A 63 -11.39 -5.06 3.42
C ILE A 63 -10.68 -5.26 2.08
N ILE A 64 -11.41 -5.62 1.02
CA ILE A 64 -10.85 -5.78 -0.33
C ILE A 64 -10.20 -4.47 -0.78
N TYR A 65 -10.89 -3.34 -0.59
CA TYR A 65 -10.35 -2.02 -0.94
C TYR A 65 -9.08 -1.68 -0.14
N ALA A 66 -9.06 -1.95 1.17
CA ALA A 66 -7.89 -1.73 2.02
C ALA A 66 -6.69 -2.59 1.59
N VAL A 67 -6.94 -3.87 1.27
CA VAL A 67 -5.91 -4.79 0.77
C VAL A 67 -5.39 -4.34 -0.59
N ALA A 68 -6.27 -3.93 -1.50
CA ALA A 68 -5.86 -3.41 -2.81
C ALA A 68 -4.98 -2.16 -2.66
N GLY A 69 -5.38 -1.20 -1.82
CA GLY A 69 -4.59 -0.01 -1.52
C GLY A 69 -3.23 -0.33 -0.87
N TRP A 70 -3.20 -1.28 0.06
CA TRP A 70 -1.96 -1.78 0.66
C TRP A 70 -1.01 -2.36 -0.38
N ILE A 71 -1.51 -3.24 -1.27
CA ILE A 71 -0.72 -3.84 -2.35
C ILE A 71 -0.18 -2.76 -3.29
N SER A 72 -0.99 -1.78 -3.69
CA SER A 72 -0.54 -0.69 -4.58
C SER A 72 0.58 0.15 -3.96
N LEU A 73 0.48 0.47 -2.67
CA LEU A 73 1.52 1.22 -1.95
C LEU A 73 2.80 0.39 -1.77
N LEU A 74 2.65 -0.89 -1.44
CA LEU A 74 3.79 -1.79 -1.28
C LEU A 74 4.50 -2.05 -2.62
N ALA A 75 3.75 -2.25 -3.71
CA ALA A 75 4.30 -2.40 -5.05
C ALA A 75 5.07 -1.14 -5.46
N SER A 76 4.52 0.04 -5.18
CA SER A 76 5.19 1.31 -5.45
C SER A 76 6.51 1.44 -4.67
N ALA A 77 6.52 1.07 -3.40
CA ALA A 77 7.75 1.01 -2.59
C ALA A 77 8.79 0.04 -3.17
N GLN A 78 8.36 -1.15 -3.59
CA GLN A 78 9.24 -2.17 -4.17
C GLN A 78 9.84 -1.72 -5.50
N ILE A 79 9.06 -1.06 -6.36
CA ILE A 79 9.57 -0.50 -7.63
C ILE A 79 10.66 0.54 -7.33
N LEU A 80 10.45 1.41 -6.34
CA LEU A 80 11.48 2.39 -5.95
C LEU A 80 12.76 1.72 -5.45
N TYR A 81 12.66 0.68 -4.62
CA TYR A 81 13.85 -0.08 -4.20
C TYR A 81 14.56 -0.73 -5.38
N LEU A 82 13.82 -1.38 -6.29
CA LEU A 82 14.39 -2.02 -7.47
C LEU A 82 15.14 -1.03 -8.39
N LEU A 83 14.59 0.16 -8.59
CA LEU A 83 15.24 1.19 -9.39
C LEU A 83 16.55 1.68 -8.76
N ILE A 84 16.56 1.87 -7.44
CA ILE A 84 17.77 2.25 -6.69
C ILE A 84 18.85 1.17 -6.83
N ASP A 85 18.47 -0.10 -6.63
CA ASP A 85 19.41 -1.23 -6.68
C ASP A 85 19.96 -1.43 -8.11
N LEU A 86 19.12 -1.26 -9.14
CA LEU A 86 19.54 -1.32 -10.54
C LEU A 86 20.58 -0.24 -10.88
N GLU A 87 20.36 0.98 -10.39
CA GLU A 87 21.25 2.11 -10.63
C GLU A 87 22.61 1.91 -9.94
N GLN A 88 22.60 1.43 -8.69
CA GLN A 88 23.83 1.09 -7.96
C GLN A 88 24.64 0.00 -8.67
N ASN A 89 23.98 -1.09 -9.07
CA ASN A 89 24.63 -2.19 -9.80
C ASN A 89 25.23 -1.72 -11.14
N THR A 90 24.51 -0.85 -11.86
CA THR A 90 24.98 -0.32 -13.16
C THR A 90 26.21 0.57 -12.97
N ARG A 91 26.23 1.42 -11.93
CA ARG A 91 27.36 2.28 -11.61
C ARG A 91 28.61 1.48 -11.21
N GLU A 92 28.44 0.49 -10.33
CA GLU A 92 29.55 -0.39 -9.94
C GLU A 92 30.13 -1.14 -11.13
N THR A 93 29.26 -1.64 -12.03
CA THR A 93 29.71 -2.30 -13.26
C THR A 93 30.52 -1.35 -14.14
N ALA A 94 30.06 -0.11 -14.33
CA ALA A 94 30.78 0.91 -15.10
C ALA A 94 32.15 1.27 -14.46
N GLU A 95 32.23 1.37 -13.13
CA GLU A 95 33.48 1.65 -12.41
C GLU A 95 34.48 0.49 -12.54
N ARG A 96 34.01 -0.76 -12.45
CA ARG A 96 34.85 -1.96 -12.65
C ARG A 96 35.40 -2.04 -14.07
N LEU A 97 34.58 -1.74 -15.08
CA LEU A 97 35.00 -1.73 -16.49
C LEU A 97 36.04 -0.65 -16.77
N LYS A 98 35.88 0.55 -16.19
CA LYS A 98 36.87 1.63 -16.31
C LYS A 98 38.22 1.26 -15.68
N THR A 99 38.20 0.63 -14.51
CA THR A 99 39.43 0.27 -13.79
C THR A 99 40.16 -0.91 -14.45
N GLY A 100 39.40 -1.88 -14.99
CA GLY A 100 39.96 -3.04 -15.69
C GLY A 100 40.50 -2.76 -17.09
N SER A 101 40.11 -1.66 -17.75
CA SER A 101 40.67 -1.27 -19.07
C SER A 101 41.96 -0.44 -18.99
N THR A 102 42.38 -0.06 -17.79
CA THR A 102 43.62 0.70 -17.53
C THR A 102 44.76 -0.16 -16.98
N GLY A 103 44.55 -1.47 -16.85
CA GLY A 103 45.53 -2.46 -16.41
C GLY A 103 46.14 -3.24 -17.55
#